data_AF-A0AAJ8WBI4-F1
#
_entry.id   AF-A0AAJ8WBI4-F1
#
_cell.length_a   1.000
_cell.length_b   1.000
_cell.length_c   1.000
_cell.angle_alpha   90.00
_cell.angle_beta   90.00
_cell.angle_gamma   90.00
#
_symmetry.space_group_name_H-M   'P 1'
#
loop_
_entity.id
_entity.type
_entity.pdbx_description
1 polymer ?
#
loop_
_entity_poly.entity_id
_entity_poly.type
_entity_poly.pdbx_seq_one_letter_code
_entity_poly.pdbx_strand_id
1 'polypeptide(L)'
;MKALSIVALIFAAISIFIPVIGLYIAILCSLLALISFYSQPTLSGITIGINILSTIFLSPSLALQAGMAEGNASGGGSQILGFYIGIHVICLVAGFLLIILRKIFSKKKTITK
;
A
#
# COMPACT_ATOMS: atom_id res chain seq x y z
N MET A 1 -8.99 14.21 -2.97
CA MET A 1 -8.98 14.96 -1.69
C MET A 1 -7.54 15.07 -1.20
N LYS A 2 -6.98 16.30 -1.13
CA LYS A 2 -5.57 16.49 -0.73
C LYS A 2 -5.31 16.08 0.72
N ALA A 3 -6.23 16.43 1.61
CA ALA A 3 -6.14 16.11 3.04
C ALA A 3 -6.01 14.60 3.27
N LEU A 4 -6.81 13.77 2.58
CA LEU A 4 -6.77 12.32 2.76
C LEU A 4 -5.41 11.70 2.40
N SER A 5 -4.77 12.14 1.31
CA SER A 5 -3.45 11.64 0.92
C SER A 5 -2.36 12.04 1.93
N ILE A 6 -2.48 13.24 2.50
CA ILE A 6 -1.52 13.75 3.49
C ILE A 6 -1.68 13.00 4.81
N VAL A 7 -2.92 12.81 5.27
CA VAL A 7 -3.23 12.00 6.45
C VAL A 7 -2.67 10.59 6.26
N ALA A 8 -2.94 9.94 5.13
CA ALA A 8 -2.42 8.61 4.84
C ALA A 8 -0.89 8.56 4.87
N LEU A 9 -0.20 9.58 4.35
CA LEU A 9 1.27 9.66 4.39
C LEU A 9 1.81 9.78 5.81
N ILE A 10 1.21 10.63 6.65
CA ILE A 10 1.65 10.83 8.04
C ILE A 10 1.46 9.55 8.85
N PHE A 11 0.28 8.92 8.74
CA PHE A 11 0.01 7.67 9.46
C PHE A 11 0.87 6.51 8.95
N ALA A 12 1.18 6.46 7.64
CA ALA A 12 2.13 5.50 7.10
C ALA A 12 3.52 5.66 7.74
N ALA A 13 4.05 6.88 7.82
CA ALA A 13 5.34 7.15 8.43
C ALA A 13 5.37 6.79 9.93
N ILE A 14 4.30 7.09 10.67
CA ILE A 14 4.20 6.76 12.10
C ILE A 14 4.09 5.25 12.31
N SER A 15 3.39 4.54 11.42
CA SER A 15 3.15 3.09 11.55
C SER A 15 4.42 2.25 11.56
N ILE A 16 5.50 2.75 10.97
CA ILE A 16 6.83 2.10 10.96
C ILE A 16 7.34 1.85 12.39
N PHE A 17 7.00 2.74 13.32
CA PHE A 17 7.49 2.69 14.71
C PHE A 17 6.57 1.94 15.67
N ILE A 18 5.40 1.47 15.20
CA ILE A 18 4.42 0.80 16.04
C ILE A 18 4.46 -0.71 15.75
N PRO A 19 5.05 -1.54 16.63
CA PRO A 19 5.08 -2.98 16.41
C PRO A 19 3.67 -3.57 16.41
N VAL A 20 3.47 -4.61 15.59
CA VAL A 20 2.23 -5.37 15.40
C VAL A 20 1.08 -4.54 14.83
N ILE A 21 0.62 -3.51 15.54
CA ILE A 21 -0.51 -2.64 15.14
C ILE A 21 -0.13 -1.80 13.91
N GLY A 22 1.15 -1.40 13.78
CA GLY A 22 1.64 -0.63 12.64
C GLY A 22 1.43 -1.33 11.30
N LEU A 23 1.49 -2.67 11.24
CA LEU A 23 1.22 -3.43 10.01
C LEU A 23 -0.22 -3.21 9.52
N TYR A 24 -1.19 -3.21 10.42
CA TYR A 24 -2.59 -2.98 10.06
C TYR A 24 -2.84 -1.51 9.70
N ILE A 25 -2.19 -0.57 10.39
CA ILE A 25 -2.24 0.86 10.07
C ILE A 25 -1.66 1.11 8.67
N ALA A 26 -0.55 0.46 8.31
CA ALA A 26 0.06 0.56 7.00
C ALA A 26 -0.90 0.07 5.90
N ILE A 27 -1.62 -1.05 6.13
CA ILE A 27 -2.64 -1.55 5.19
C ILE A 27 -3.74 -0.51 5.01
N LEU A 28 -4.28 0.02 6.10
CA LEU A 28 -5.30 1.07 6.03
C LEU A 28 -4.77 2.30 5.27
N CYS A 29 -3.55 2.74 5.54
CA CYS A 29 -2.93 3.86 4.83
C CYS A 29 -2.79 3.61 3.33
N SER A 30 -2.47 2.38 2.91
CA SER A 30 -2.45 2.04 1.49
C SER A 30 -3.83 2.07 0.84
N LEU A 31 -4.89 1.67 1.56
CA LEU A 31 -6.27 1.78 1.08
C LEU A 31 -6.71 3.25 0.99
N LEU A 32 -6.41 4.05 2.01
CA LEU A 32 -6.66 5.50 2.04
C LEU A 32 -5.93 6.20 0.89
N ALA A 33 -4.67 5.83 0.65
CA ALA A 33 -3.87 6.32 -0.46
C ALA A 33 -4.46 5.90 -1.81
N LEU A 34 -4.93 4.66 -1.96
CA LEU A 34 -5.61 4.20 -3.17
C LEU A 34 -6.87 5.03 -3.48
N ILE A 35 -7.68 5.34 -2.47
CA ILE A 35 -8.85 6.21 -2.62
C ILE A 35 -8.44 7.62 -3.06
N SER A 36 -7.36 8.18 -2.48
CA SER A 36 -6.87 9.51 -2.86
C SER A 36 -6.06 9.54 -4.16
N PHE A 37 -5.68 8.37 -4.70
CA PHE A 37 -4.78 8.22 -5.85
C PHE A 37 -5.30 8.95 -7.09
N TYR A 38 -6.62 8.98 -7.27
CA TYR A 38 -7.28 9.69 -8.37
C TYR A 38 -7.00 11.21 -8.36
N SER A 39 -6.87 11.81 -7.16
CA SER A 39 -6.68 13.25 -6.98
C SER A 39 -5.22 13.65 -6.78
N GLN A 40 -4.44 12.80 -6.11
CA GLN A 40 -3.07 13.06 -5.69
C GLN A 40 -2.21 11.81 -5.93
N PRO A 41 -1.92 11.49 -7.20
CA PRO A 41 -1.27 10.24 -7.56
C PRO A 41 0.15 10.14 -7.02
N THR A 42 0.91 11.24 -7.02
CA THR A 42 2.28 11.28 -6.53
C THR A 42 2.35 11.02 -5.02
N LEU A 43 1.59 11.76 -4.22
CA LEU A 43 1.57 11.57 -2.76
C LEU A 43 1.07 10.18 -2.38
N SER A 44 0.00 9.71 -3.03
CA SER A 44 -0.57 8.39 -2.76
C SER A 44 0.40 7.27 -3.15
N GLY A 45 1.12 7.42 -4.27
CA GLY A 45 2.17 6.49 -4.69
C GLY A 45 3.34 6.45 -3.71
N ILE A 46 3.77 7.61 -3.20
CA ILE A 46 4.81 7.69 -2.15
C ILE A 46 4.35 6.99 -0.87
N THR A 47 3.12 7.25 -0.40
CA THR A 47 2.56 6.58 0.80
C THR A 47 2.57 5.06 0.65
N ILE A 48 2.09 4.55 -0.49
CA ILE A 48 2.07 3.10 -0.74
C ILE A 48 3.50 2.55 -0.86
N GLY A 49 4.41 3.27 -1.51
CA GLY A 49 5.81 2.88 -1.64
C GLY A 49 6.53 2.81 -0.29
N ILE A 50 6.32 3.78 0.59
CA ILE A 50 6.86 3.76 1.96
C ILE A 50 6.33 2.55 2.72
N ASN A 51 5.03 2.23 2.60
CA ASN A 51 4.47 1.06 3.25
C ASN A 51 5.08 -0.25 2.72
N ILE A 52 5.33 -0.37 1.41
CA ILE A 52 6.03 -1.53 0.84
C ILE A 52 7.43 -1.67 1.46
N LEU A 53 8.22 -0.59 1.44
CA LEU A 53 9.57 -0.60 1.99
C LEU A 53 9.57 -0.91 3.50
N SER A 54 8.61 -0.33 4.23
CA SER A 54 8.45 -0.58 5.66
C SER A 54 8.11 -2.05 5.94
N THR A 55 7.22 -2.64 5.16
CA THR A 55 6.81 -4.04 5.32
C THR A 55 7.95 -5.00 4.98
N ILE A 56 8.78 -4.69 3.98
CA ILE A 56 9.93 -5.53 3.58
C ILE A 56 11.09 -5.42 4.58
N PHE A 57 11.47 -4.20 4.97
CA PHE A 57 12.74 -3.96 5.66
C PHE A 57 12.60 -3.54 7.13
N LEU A 58 11.46 -2.98 7.53
CA LEU A 58 11.30 -2.26 8.80
C LEU A 58 10.22 -2.84 9.70
N SER A 59 9.74 -4.07 9.44
CA SER A 59 8.71 -4.70 10.26
C SER A 59 9.24 -5.90 11.05
N PRO A 60 9.86 -5.67 12.23
CA PRO A 60 10.25 -6.74 13.15
C PRO A 60 9.10 -7.68 13.50
N SER A 61 7.89 -7.14 13.65
CA SER A 61 6.69 -7.92 13.95
C SER A 61 6.27 -8.85 12.82
N LEU A 62 6.53 -8.48 11.57
CA LEU A 62 6.29 -9.35 10.43
C LEU A 62 7.36 -10.43 10.33
N ALA A 63 8.62 -10.09 10.58
CA ALA A 63 9.71 -11.05 10.62
C ALA A 63 9.49 -12.13 11.70
N LEU A 64 9.00 -11.73 12.88
CA LEU A 64 8.61 -12.65 13.96
C LEU A 64 7.49 -13.60 13.52
N GLN A 65 6.39 -13.06 12.96
CA GLN A 65 5.29 -13.88 12.46
C GLN A 65 5.74 -14.84 11.35
N ALA A 66 6.59 -14.37 10.44
CA ALA A 66 7.14 -15.19 9.37
C ALA A 66 8.01 -16.33 9.92
N GLY A 67 8.87 -16.05 10.91
CA GLY A 67 9.70 -17.07 11.56
C GLY A 67 8.87 -18.13 12.31
N MET A 68 7.82 -17.71 13.01
CA MET A 68 6.89 -18.64 13.68
C MET A 68 6.14 -19.51 12.67
N ALA A 69 5.69 -18.94 11.55
CA ALA A 69 4.98 -19.67 10.51
C ALA A 69 5.88 -20.70 9.81
N GLU A 70 7.14 -20.35 9.55
CA GLU A 70 8.12 -21.26 8.94
C GLU A 70 8.43 -22.46 9.85
N GLY A 71 8.47 -22.25 11.17
CA GLY A 71 8.64 -23.33 12.14
C GLY A 71 7.47 -24.32 12.18
N ASN A 72 6.27 -23.91 11.77
CA ASN A 72 5.07 -24.76 11.75
C ASN A 72 4.86 -25.47 10.42
N ALA A 73 5.16 -24.82 9.30
CA ALA A 73 4.99 -25.36 7.96
C ALA A 73 6.02 -24.78 7.00
N SER A 74 6.68 -25.64 6.22
CA SER A 74 7.65 -25.21 5.22
C SER A 74 7.03 -24.21 4.25
N GLY A 75 7.65 -23.03 4.11
CA GLY A 75 7.18 -21.93 3.27
C GLY A 75 6.13 -21.02 3.92
N GLY A 76 5.70 -21.29 5.16
CA GLY A 76 4.74 -20.45 5.88
C GLY A 76 5.22 -19.02 6.07
N GLY A 77 6.52 -18.81 6.30
CA GLY A 77 7.09 -17.47 6.43
C GLY A 77 7.02 -16.67 5.14
N SER A 78 7.30 -17.33 4.01
CA SER A 78 7.19 -16.73 2.67
C SER A 78 5.75 -16.32 2.34
N GLN A 79 4.77 -17.15 2.72
CA GLN A 79 3.35 -16.84 2.50
C GLN A 79 2.89 -15.62 3.30
N ILE A 80 3.28 -15.52 4.58
CA ILE A 80 2.98 -14.36 5.43
C ILE A 80 3.59 -13.09 4.84
N LEU A 81 4.89 -13.10 4.52
CA LEU A 81 5.58 -11.95 3.94
C LEU A 81 4.93 -11.53 2.61
N GLY A 82 4.70 -12.51 1.72
CA GLY A 82 4.08 -12.30 0.42
C GLY A 82 2.67 -11.71 0.51
N PHE A 83 1.87 -12.12 1.50
CA PHE A 83 0.53 -11.58 1.72
C PHE A 83 0.57 -10.09 2.10
N TYR A 84 1.34 -9.71 3.12
CA TYR A 84 1.41 -8.32 3.58
C TYR A 84 2.03 -7.39 2.53
N ILE A 85 3.12 -7.80 1.88
CA ILE A 85 3.72 -7.04 0.77
C ILE A 85 2.74 -6.94 -0.40
N GLY A 86 2.08 -8.06 -0.73
CA GLY A 86 1.15 -8.19 -1.84
C GLY A 86 -0.02 -7.20 -1.76
N ILE A 87 -0.59 -6.98 -0.57
CA ILE A 87 -1.67 -6.00 -0.38
C ILE A 87 -1.25 -4.60 -0.84
N HIS A 88 -0.06 -4.14 -0.45
CA HIS A 88 0.42 -2.82 -0.83
C HIS A 88 0.74 -2.73 -2.33
N VAL A 89 1.35 -3.77 -2.90
CA VAL A 89 1.64 -3.86 -4.34
C VAL A 89 0.35 -3.82 -5.16
N ILE A 90 -0.68 -4.58 -4.76
CA ILE A 90 -1.99 -4.57 -5.40
C ILE A 90 -2.61 -3.17 -5.35
N CYS A 91 -2.52 -2.48 -4.21
CA CYS A 91 -2.99 -1.10 -4.10
C CYS A 91 -2.26 -0.16 -5.07
N LEU A 92 -0.93 -0.31 -5.20
CA LEU A 92 -0.15 0.52 -6.12
C LEU A 92 -0.56 0.28 -7.58
N VAL A 93 -0.64 -0.99 -7.99
CA VAL A 93 -1.04 -1.40 -9.34
C VAL A 93 -2.45 -0.93 -9.65
N ALA A 94 -3.40 -1.14 -8.74
CA ALA A 94 -4.77 -0.65 -8.89
C ALA A 94 -4.82 0.87 -9.04
N GLY A 95 -4.03 1.61 -8.25
CA GLY A 95 -3.91 3.06 -8.36
C GLY A 95 -3.45 3.52 -9.75
N PHE A 96 -2.41 2.87 -10.30
CA PHE A 96 -1.95 3.15 -11.67
C PHE A 96 -3.00 2.79 -12.73
N LEU A 97 -3.66 1.64 -12.58
CA LEU A 97 -4.71 1.21 -13.49
C LEU A 97 -5.85 2.25 -13.56
N LEU A 98 -6.26 2.80 -12.41
CA LEU A 98 -7.29 3.85 -12.34
C LEU A 98 -6.88 5.12 -13.11
N ILE A 99 -5.60 5.53 -13.06
CA ILE A 99 -5.11 6.68 -13.82
C ILE A 99 -5.14 6.41 -15.33
N ILE A 100 -4.70 5.23 -15.75
CA ILE A 100 -4.67 4.83 -17.16
C ILE A 100 -6.09 4.80 -17.71
N LEU A 101 -7.01 4.13 -17.01
CA LEU A 101 -8.43 4.08 -17.38
C LEU A 101 -9.00 5.50 -17.50
N ARG A 102 -8.78 6.38 -16.52
CA ARG A 102 -9.22 7.78 -16.58
C ARG A 102 -8.73 8.50 -17.83
N LYS A 103 -7.44 8.36 -18.18
CA LYS A 103 -6.87 9.00 -19.38
C LYS A 103 -7.57 8.50 -20.65
N ILE A 104 -7.84 7.21 -20.75
CA ILE A 104 -8.54 6.61 -21.90
C ILE A 104 -9.97 7.16 -22.01
N PHE A 105 -10.74 7.16 -20.92
CA PHE A 105 -12.11 7.67 -20.92
C PHE A 105 -12.19 9.19 -21.17
N SER A 106 -11.23 9.96 -20.67
CA SER A 106 -11.18 11.41 -20.90
C SER A 106 -10.90 11.74 -22.36
N LYS A 107 -10.01 10.98 -23.04
CA LYS A 107 -9.74 11.18 -24.48
C LYS A 107 -10.97 10.90 -25.35
N LYS A 108 -11.75 9.87 -25.02
CA LYS A 108 -12.99 9.56 -25.78
C LYS A 108 -13.99 10.71 -25.75
N LYS A 109 -14.11 11.42 -24.62
CA LYS A 109 -15.06 12.53 -24.44
C LYS A 109 -14.70 13.79 -25.26
N THR A 110 -13.43 13.95 -25.65
CA THR A 110 -12.96 15.08 -26.47
C THR A 110 -13.12 14.82 -27.97
N ILE A 111 -13.16 13.55 -28.40
CA ILE A 111 -13.29 13.17 -29.81
C ILE A 111 -14.77 13.15 -30.26
N THR A 112 -15.70 13.00 -29.32
CA THR A 112 -17.15 12.97 -29.58
C THR A 112 -17.86 14.33 -29.40
N LYS A 113 -17.10 15.41 -29.20
CA LYS A 113 -17.61 16.80 -29.19
C LYS A 113 -17.17 17.52 -30.46
#